data_AF-A0A850C614-F1
#
_entry.id   AF-A0A850C614-F1
#
_cell.length_a   1.000
_cell.length_b   1.000
_cell.length_c   1.000
_cell.angle_alpha   90.00
_cell.angle_beta   90.00
_cell.angle_gamma   90.00
#
_symmetry.space_group_name_H-M   'P 1'
#
loop_
_entity.id
_entity.type
_entity.pdbx_description
1 polymer ?
#
loop_
_entity_poly.entity_id
_entity_poly.type
_entity_poly.pdbx_seq_one_letter_code
_entity_poly.pdbx_strand_id
1 'polypeptide(L)'
;MRLLQTDAAARLGEALRGFRRAALSAHYGPDALAAADRGDYRALLYQCGDDPLGVFTRLFVAGVTVDAEAVSNALAPLTLGEAVRCGMLIPGGYDVIADWGAQFEGDRLLFSDQRPNTTGGRSPEHVLGVGGASKLLLDLTLRDPVASAL
;
A
#
# COMPACT_ATOMS: atom_id res chain seq x y z
N MET A 1 2.95 -2.13 15.35
CA MET A 1 1.86 -2.76 14.56
C MET A 1 1.05 -3.73 15.43
N ARG A 2 -0.29 -3.65 15.47
CA ARG A 2 -1.14 -4.63 16.20
C ARG A 2 -1.60 -5.71 15.23
N LEU A 3 -1.64 -6.96 15.69
CA LEU A 3 -2.07 -8.08 14.85
C LEU A 3 -3.55 -7.98 14.50
N LEU A 4 -3.86 -8.14 13.21
CA LEU A 4 -5.21 -8.27 12.71
C LEU A 4 -5.76 -9.66 13.08
N GLN A 5 -6.99 -9.72 13.58
CA GLN A 5 -7.68 -11.01 13.79
C GLN A 5 -7.92 -11.69 12.44
N THR A 6 -7.90 -13.02 12.39
CA THR A 6 -7.99 -13.81 11.14
C THR A 6 -9.20 -13.42 10.28
N ASP A 7 -10.38 -13.25 10.90
CA ASP A 7 -11.60 -12.90 10.17
C ASP A 7 -11.53 -11.48 9.60
N ALA A 8 -10.92 -10.54 10.33
CA ALA A 8 -10.68 -9.18 9.83
C ALA A 8 -9.64 -9.20 8.70
N ALA A 9 -8.66 -10.10 8.74
CA ALA A 9 -7.69 -10.29 7.65
C ALA A 9 -8.35 -10.84 6.39
N ALA A 10 -9.30 -11.77 6.53
CA ALA A 10 -10.08 -12.25 5.40
C ALA A 10 -10.90 -11.12 4.76
N ARG A 11 -11.59 -10.29 5.57
CA ARG A 11 -12.34 -9.11 5.09
C ARG A 11 -11.46 -8.07 4.42
N LEU A 12 -10.29 -7.79 5.00
CA LEU A 12 -9.30 -6.88 4.39
C LEU A 12 -8.83 -7.44 3.04
N GLY A 13 -8.55 -8.73 2.95
CA GLY A 13 -8.17 -9.40 1.70
C GLY A 13 -9.26 -9.33 0.63
N GLU A 14 -10.53 -9.35 1.02
CA GLU A 14 -11.66 -9.14 0.11
C GLU A 14 -11.71 -7.70 -0.41
N ALA A 15 -11.64 -6.71 0.50
CA ALA A 15 -11.64 -5.29 0.14
C ALA A 15 -10.50 -4.91 -0.81
N LEU A 16 -9.31 -5.48 -0.58
CA LEU A 16 -8.11 -5.20 -1.36
C LEU A 16 -7.97 -6.05 -2.63
N ARG A 17 -8.93 -6.91 -2.96
CA ARG A 17 -8.78 -7.86 -4.08
C ARG A 17 -8.47 -7.18 -5.41
N GLY A 18 -8.98 -5.97 -5.64
CA GLY A 18 -8.70 -5.17 -6.84
C GLY A 18 -7.42 -4.33 -6.76
N PHE A 19 -6.84 -4.15 -5.57
CA PHE A 19 -5.69 -3.29 -5.32
C PHE A 19 -4.39 -4.03 -5.64
N ARG A 20 -4.04 -4.08 -6.94
CA ARG A 20 -2.85 -4.77 -7.46
C ARG A 20 -2.02 -3.86 -8.36
N ARG A 21 -0.70 -4.07 -8.42
CA ARG A 21 0.20 -3.31 -9.31
C ARG A 21 -0.28 -3.24 -10.75
N ALA A 22 -0.77 -4.36 -11.30
CA ALA A 22 -1.31 -4.41 -12.65
C ALA A 22 -2.55 -3.51 -12.84
N ALA A 23 -3.44 -3.46 -11.86
CA ALA A 23 -4.63 -2.61 -11.89
C ALA A 23 -4.25 -1.13 -11.82
N LEU A 24 -3.30 -0.77 -10.93
CA LEU A 24 -2.77 0.60 -10.88
C LEU A 24 -2.11 1.00 -12.22
N SER A 25 -1.34 0.09 -12.83
CA SER A 25 -0.64 0.38 -14.09
C SER A 25 -1.61 0.58 -15.26
N ALA A 26 -2.65 -0.27 -15.32
CA ALA A 26 -3.70 -0.15 -16.33
C ALA A 26 -4.52 1.14 -16.18
N HIS A 27 -4.72 1.63 -14.94
CA HIS A 27 -5.53 2.80 -14.67
C HIS A 27 -4.76 4.12 -14.77
N TYR A 28 -3.59 4.23 -14.12
CA TYR A 28 -2.81 5.48 -14.05
C TYR A 28 -1.72 5.61 -15.14
N GLY A 29 -1.41 4.50 -15.82
CA GLY A 29 -0.33 4.40 -16.77
C GLY A 29 1.05 4.12 -16.13
N PRO A 30 1.97 3.49 -16.88
CA PRO A 30 3.27 3.08 -16.36
C PRO A 30 4.15 4.27 -15.93
N ASP A 31 4.06 5.42 -16.62
CA ASP A 31 4.87 6.59 -16.32
C ASP A 31 4.50 7.24 -14.99
N ALA A 32 3.20 7.34 -14.68
CA ALA A 32 2.73 7.86 -13.41
C ALA A 32 3.17 6.97 -12.24
N LEU A 33 3.16 5.65 -12.42
CA LEU A 33 3.68 4.72 -11.42
C LEU A 33 5.19 4.79 -11.26
N ALA A 34 5.94 4.89 -12.36
CA ALA A 34 7.39 5.04 -12.29
C ALA A 34 7.80 6.34 -11.59
N ALA A 35 7.02 7.42 -11.76
CA ALA A 35 7.19 8.66 -11.01
C ALA A 35 6.88 8.48 -9.51
N ALA A 36 5.77 7.82 -9.19
CA ALA A 36 5.39 7.51 -7.82
C ALA A 36 6.41 6.61 -7.09
N ASP A 37 7.02 5.64 -7.78
CA ASP A 37 8.10 4.80 -7.24
C ASP A 37 9.33 5.63 -6.81
N ARG A 38 9.49 6.85 -7.34
CA ARG A 38 10.53 7.83 -6.96
C ARG A 38 10.03 8.91 -6.00
N GLY A 39 8.79 8.79 -5.50
CA GLY A 39 8.18 9.73 -4.58
C GLY A 39 7.46 10.93 -5.23
N ASP A 40 7.28 10.93 -6.55
CA ASP A 40 6.49 11.96 -7.24
C ASP A 40 5.06 11.47 -7.52
N TYR A 41 4.14 11.81 -6.61
CA TYR A 41 2.76 11.33 -6.66
C TYR A 41 1.81 12.22 -7.45
N ARG A 42 2.28 13.34 -8.03
CA ARG A 42 1.38 14.38 -8.59
C ARG A 42 0.50 13.86 -9.73
N ALA A 43 1.09 13.16 -10.70
CA ALA A 43 0.37 12.61 -11.85
C ALA A 43 -0.65 11.53 -11.45
N LEU A 44 -0.32 10.76 -10.42
CA LEU A 44 -1.17 9.73 -9.86
C LEU A 44 -2.34 10.36 -9.08
N LEU A 45 -2.06 11.33 -8.20
CA LEU A 45 -3.08 12.04 -7.41
C LEU A 45 -4.07 12.83 -8.29
N TYR A 46 -3.61 13.40 -9.41
CA TYR A 46 -4.46 14.10 -10.36
C TYR A 46 -5.54 13.19 -10.98
N GLN A 47 -5.25 11.89 -11.09
CA GLN A 47 -6.14 10.91 -11.73
C GLN A 47 -7.02 10.14 -10.74
N CYS A 48 -6.71 10.17 -9.44
CA CYS A 48 -7.45 9.43 -8.43
C CYS A 48 -8.93 9.87 -8.38
N GLY A 49 -9.84 8.93 -8.59
CA GLY A 49 -11.26 9.08 -8.30
C GLY A 49 -11.63 8.68 -6.87
N ASP A 50 -12.93 8.67 -6.60
CA ASP A 50 -13.53 8.22 -5.34
C ASP A 50 -13.91 6.74 -5.34
N ASP A 51 -13.56 6.02 -6.40
CA ASP A 51 -13.62 4.57 -6.43
C ASP A 51 -12.56 3.94 -5.49
N PRO A 52 -12.70 2.65 -5.11
CA PRO A 52 -11.78 2.01 -4.18
C PRO A 52 -10.31 2.06 -4.61
N LEU A 53 -10.00 1.99 -5.92
CA LEU A 53 -8.62 2.05 -6.40
C LEU A 53 -8.03 3.43 -6.11
N GLY A 54 -8.77 4.50 -6.41
CA GLY A 54 -8.38 5.89 -6.11
C GLY A 54 -8.22 6.15 -4.61
N VAL A 55 -9.16 5.67 -3.78
CA VAL A 55 -9.10 5.77 -2.31
C VAL A 55 -7.86 5.08 -1.75
N PHE A 56 -7.62 3.82 -2.10
CA PHE A 56 -6.45 3.07 -1.62
C PHE A 56 -5.14 3.63 -2.14
N THR A 57 -5.13 4.18 -3.35
CA THR A 57 -3.94 4.82 -3.92
C THR A 57 -3.58 6.08 -3.13
N ARG A 58 -4.58 6.94 -2.83
CA ARG A 58 -4.38 8.13 -1.99
C ARG A 58 -3.87 7.76 -0.60
N LEU A 59 -4.50 6.79 0.05
CA LEU A 59 -4.14 6.35 1.40
C LEU A 59 -2.77 5.67 1.45
N PHE A 60 -2.59 4.58 0.71
CA PHE A 60 -1.51 3.63 0.94
C PHE A 60 -0.31 3.80 0.00
N VAL A 61 -0.45 4.54 -1.10
CA VAL A 61 0.66 4.84 -2.02
C VAL A 61 1.17 6.26 -1.80
N ALA A 62 0.28 7.25 -1.88
CA ALA A 62 0.65 8.66 -1.76
C ALA A 62 0.72 9.13 -0.30
N GLY A 63 0.01 8.48 0.61
CA GLY A 63 0.03 8.81 2.03
C GLY A 63 -0.67 10.12 2.38
N VAL A 64 -1.77 10.43 1.70
CA VAL A 64 -2.57 11.65 1.93
C VAL A 64 -3.86 11.32 2.68
N THR A 65 -4.46 12.34 3.31
CA THR A 65 -5.74 12.20 4.00
C THR A 65 -6.88 11.95 3.00
N VAL A 66 -7.87 11.16 3.42
CA VAL A 66 -9.09 10.86 2.65
C VAL A 66 -10.30 10.91 3.58
N ASP A 67 -11.44 11.34 3.06
CA ASP A 67 -12.71 11.36 3.78
C ASP A 67 -13.08 9.98 4.37
N ALA A 68 -13.52 9.97 5.63
CA ALA A 68 -13.78 8.74 6.37
C ALA A 68 -14.93 7.90 5.77
N GLU A 69 -15.93 8.52 5.15
CA GLU A 69 -17.05 7.83 4.50
C GLU A 69 -16.57 7.13 3.22
N ALA A 70 -15.79 7.83 2.38
CA ALA A 70 -15.19 7.23 1.19
C ALA A 70 -14.29 6.04 1.54
N VAL A 71 -13.51 6.15 2.62
CA VAL A 71 -12.67 5.05 3.11
C VAL A 71 -13.51 3.89 3.66
N SER A 72 -14.57 4.18 4.41
CA SER A 72 -15.47 3.14 4.93
C SER A 72 -16.14 2.36 3.78
N ASN A 73 -16.55 3.06 2.71
CA ASN A 73 -17.14 2.43 1.53
C ASN A 73 -16.13 1.58 0.77
N ALA A 74 -14.90 2.09 0.57
CA ALA A 74 -13.85 1.34 -0.10
C ALA A 74 -13.39 0.11 0.69
N LEU A 75 -13.35 0.18 2.03
CA LEU A 75 -12.90 -0.91 2.89
C LEU A 75 -13.92 -2.04 3.07
N ALA A 76 -15.19 -1.84 2.73
CA ALA A 76 -16.20 -2.87 2.89
C ALA A 76 -15.75 -4.19 2.21
N PRO A 77 -15.82 -5.34 2.90
CA PRO A 77 -16.54 -5.57 4.15
C PRO A 77 -15.77 -5.28 5.46
N LEU A 78 -14.49 -4.90 5.41
CA LEU A 78 -13.77 -4.46 6.60
C LEU A 78 -14.32 -3.11 7.08
N THR A 79 -14.56 -2.97 8.38
CA THR A 79 -15.04 -1.70 8.93
C THR A 79 -13.90 -0.71 9.16
N LEU A 80 -14.20 0.59 9.09
CA LEU A 80 -13.23 1.64 9.43
C LEU A 80 -12.70 1.49 10.86
N GLY A 81 -13.56 1.09 11.81
CA GLY A 81 -13.17 0.84 13.20
C GLY A 81 -12.16 -0.30 13.36
N GLU A 82 -12.28 -1.36 12.55
CA GLU A 82 -11.27 -2.43 12.52
C GLU A 82 -9.93 -1.95 12.02
N ALA A 83 -9.92 -1.19 10.93
CA ALA A 83 -8.73 -0.59 10.33
C ALA A 83 -8.01 0.36 11.29
N VAL A 84 -8.75 1.17 12.05
CA VAL A 84 -8.17 2.04 13.09
C VAL A 84 -7.64 1.23 14.26
N ARG A 85 -8.40 0.24 14.76
CA ARG A 85 -8.03 -0.54 15.94
C ARG A 85 -6.74 -1.34 15.77
N CYS A 86 -6.46 -1.81 14.55
CA CYS A 86 -5.21 -2.49 14.23
C CYS A 86 -4.03 -1.55 13.91
N GLY A 87 -4.31 -0.26 13.80
CA GLY A 87 -3.32 0.77 13.46
C GLY A 87 -3.00 0.86 11.97
N MET A 88 -3.87 0.37 11.08
CA MET A 88 -3.71 0.60 9.64
C MET A 88 -4.01 2.07 9.27
N LEU A 89 -5.01 2.65 9.95
CA LEU A 89 -5.46 4.03 9.74
C LEU A 89 -5.43 4.83 11.03
N ILE A 90 -5.21 6.13 10.90
CA ILE A 90 -5.25 7.10 11.99
C ILE A 90 -6.38 8.10 11.71
N PRO A 91 -7.33 8.26 12.64
CA PRO A 91 -8.44 9.20 12.47
C PRO A 91 -7.99 10.66 12.67
N GLY A 92 -8.49 11.56 11.84
CA GLY A 92 -8.25 13.01 11.87
C GLY A 92 -9.52 13.86 12.08
N GLY A 93 -10.65 13.23 12.43
CA GLY A 93 -11.95 13.89 12.57
C GLY A 93 -12.91 13.36 11.51
N TYR A 94 -13.07 14.11 10.41
CA TYR A 94 -13.84 13.68 9.24
C TYR A 94 -12.99 12.96 8.19
N ASP A 95 -11.67 13.03 8.31
CA ASP A 95 -10.72 12.36 7.45
C ASP A 95 -9.93 11.29 8.21
N VAL A 96 -9.26 10.44 7.45
CA VAL A 96 -8.30 9.46 7.94
C VAL A 96 -7.05 9.49 7.08
N ILE A 97 -5.92 9.13 7.69
CA ILE A 97 -4.64 8.93 7.00
C ILE A 97 -4.14 7.51 7.25
N ALA A 98 -3.41 6.95 6.30
CA ALA A 98 -2.79 5.66 6.49
C ALA A 98 -1.54 5.76 7.39
N ASP A 99 -1.43 4.83 8.33
CA ASP A 99 -0.18 4.58 9.05
C ASP A 99 0.68 3.54 8.32
N TRP A 100 0.04 2.68 7.51
CA TRP A 100 0.69 1.66 6.70
C TRP A 100 0.80 2.09 5.24
N GLY A 101 1.95 1.85 4.61
CA GLY A 101 2.17 2.04 3.19
C GLY A 101 2.16 0.72 2.42
N ALA A 102 1.64 0.75 1.21
CA ALA A 102 1.59 -0.38 0.30
C ALA A 102 2.87 -0.49 -0.54
N GLN A 103 3.39 -1.71 -0.64
CA GLN A 103 4.40 -2.10 -1.61
C GLN A 103 3.91 -3.28 -2.42
N PHE A 104 4.23 -3.28 -3.70
CA PHE A 104 3.90 -4.37 -4.60
C PHE A 104 5.18 -5.09 -5.03
N GLU A 105 5.14 -6.42 -5.00
CA GLU A 105 6.20 -7.30 -5.48
C GLU A 105 5.57 -8.45 -6.27
N GLY A 106 5.69 -8.40 -7.60
CA GLY A 106 4.82 -9.18 -8.50
C GLY A 106 3.35 -8.96 -8.18
N ASP A 107 2.62 -10.06 -7.91
CA ASP A 107 1.20 -10.04 -7.52
C ASP A 107 0.97 -9.89 -6.01
N ARG A 108 2.03 -9.80 -5.21
CA ARG A 108 1.92 -9.69 -3.75
C ARG A 108 1.82 -8.22 -3.34
N LEU A 109 0.83 -7.94 -2.51
CA LEU A 109 0.70 -6.69 -1.77
C LEU A 109 1.28 -6.89 -0.36
N LEU A 110 2.22 -6.03 0.01
CA LEU A 110 2.80 -5.97 1.35
C LEU A 110 2.49 -4.62 1.99
N PHE A 111 2.09 -4.65 3.25
CA PHE A 111 2.01 -3.46 4.09
C PHE A 111 3.20 -3.39 5.05
N SER A 112 3.70 -2.18 5.24
CA SER A 112 4.74 -1.82 6.21
C SER A 112 4.47 -0.40 6.72
N ASP A 113 5.19 0.09 7.71
CA ASP A 113 4.93 1.43 8.22
C ASP A 113 5.25 2.50 7.16
N GLN A 114 4.34 3.44 6.94
CA GLN A 114 4.46 4.47 5.90
C GLN A 114 5.49 5.57 6.25
N ARG A 115 5.86 5.68 7.53
CA ARG A 115 6.47 6.88 8.15
C ARG A 115 8.00 6.93 8.15
N PRO A 116 8.64 7.13 6.99
CA PRO A 116 9.82 8.02 7.01
C PRO A 116 9.76 9.14 5.98
N ASN A 117 9.32 8.87 4.75
CA ASN A 117 9.46 9.80 3.64
C ASN A 117 8.31 10.82 3.53
N THR A 118 7.19 10.57 4.22
CA THR A 118 5.99 11.43 4.15
C THR A 118 5.79 12.28 5.42
N THR A 119 6.29 11.84 6.60
CA THR A 119 6.04 12.51 7.90
C THR A 119 7.30 12.84 8.71
N GLY A 120 8.51 12.53 8.23
CA GLY A 120 9.76 13.10 8.75
C GLY A 120 10.43 12.44 9.96
N GLY A 121 10.05 11.21 10.37
CA GLY A 121 10.77 10.50 11.45
C GLY A 121 10.41 9.02 11.59
N ARG A 122 11.40 8.21 11.98
CA ARG A 122 11.26 6.77 12.28
C ARG A 122 11.30 6.56 13.79
N SER A 123 10.32 5.85 14.35
CA SER A 123 10.41 5.33 15.71
C SER A 123 11.27 4.05 15.75
N PRO A 124 11.76 3.62 16.93
CA PRO A 124 12.42 2.32 17.08
C PRO A 124 11.56 1.13 16.66
N GLU A 125 10.23 1.27 16.78
CA GLU A 125 9.24 0.25 16.41
C GLU A 125 8.87 0.27 14.91
N HIS A 126 9.50 1.15 14.13
CA HIS A 126 9.16 1.36 12.74
C HIS A 126 9.55 0.16 11.87
N VAL A 127 8.55 -0.48 11.25
CA VAL A 127 8.73 -1.62 10.37
C VAL A 127 8.98 -1.15 8.94
N LEU A 128 10.22 -1.32 8.47
CA LEU A 128 10.59 -1.04 7.09
C LEU A 128 9.97 -2.06 6.13
N GLY A 129 9.49 -1.57 4.99
CA GLY A 129 9.14 -2.42 3.86
C GLY A 129 10.38 -2.99 3.15
N VAL A 130 10.16 -3.65 2.02
CA VAL A 130 11.23 -4.26 1.22
C VAL A 130 12.07 -3.17 0.58
N GLY A 131 13.34 -3.06 1.01
CA GLY A 131 14.29 -2.10 0.47
C GLY A 131 14.74 -2.44 -0.95
N GLY A 132 15.20 -1.43 -1.70
CA GLY A 132 15.68 -1.61 -3.08
C GLY A 132 16.84 -2.61 -3.22
N ALA A 133 17.72 -2.69 -2.23
CA ALA A 133 18.80 -3.69 -2.22
C ALA A 133 18.26 -5.14 -2.11
N SER A 134 17.23 -5.36 -1.28
CA SER A 134 16.58 -6.67 -1.18
C SER A 134 15.89 -7.05 -2.49
N LYS A 135 15.24 -6.10 -3.16
CA LYS A 135 14.64 -6.31 -4.49
C LYS A 135 15.71 -6.67 -5.53
N LEU A 136 16.80 -5.90 -5.58
CA LEU A 136 17.93 -6.20 -6.47
C LEU A 136 18.47 -7.62 -6.23
N LEU A 137 18.67 -8.04 -4.98
CA LEU A 137 19.13 -9.40 -4.67
C LEU A 137 18.11 -10.47 -5.08
N LEU A 138 16.82 -10.21 -4.88
CA LEU A 138 15.75 -11.10 -5.34
C LEU A 138 15.77 -11.27 -6.87
N ASP A 139 16.03 -10.19 -7.62
CA ASP A 139 16.10 -10.19 -9.08
C ASP A 139 17.39 -10.84 -9.62
N LEU A 140 18.51 -10.71 -8.90
CA LEU A 140 19.79 -11.32 -9.26
C LEU A 140 19.89 -12.80 -8.91
N THR A 141 19.01 -13.30 -8.03
CA THR A 141 19.03 -14.71 -7.64
C THR A 141 18.61 -15.56 -8.83
N LEU A 142 19.53 -16.38 -9.37
CA LEU A 142 19.21 -17.38 -10.39
C LEU A 142 18.23 -18.39 -9.79
N ARG A 143 17.00 -18.42 -10.31
CA ARG A 143 15.93 -19.33 -9.83
C ARG A 143 15.66 -20.50 -10.76
N ASP A 144 16.15 -20.41 -11.99
CA ASP A 144 16.03 -21.48 -12.97
C ASP A 144 17.10 -22.54 -12.72
N PRO A 145 16.72 -23.83 -12.54
CA PRO A 145 17.69 -24.91 -12.43
C PRO A 145 18.59 -24.94 -13.66
N VAL A 146 19.90 -24.85 -13.46
CA VAL A 146 20.89 -25.06 -14.52
C VAL A 146 21.33 -26.51 -14.52
N ALA A 147 21.40 -27.13 -15.70
CA ALA A 147 21.77 -28.54 -15.84
C ALA A 147 23.22 -28.83 -15.40
N SER A 148 24.12 -27.86 -15.57
CA SER A 148 25.52 -27.92 -15.14
C SER A 148 26.11 -26.51 -15.02
N ALA A 149 26.98 -26.29 -14.05
CA ALA A 149 27.85 -25.11 -14.00
C ALA A 149 29.22 -25.47 -14.61
N LEU A 150 29.84 -24.52 -15.32
CA LEU A 150 31.13 -24.66 -15.97
C LEU A 150 32.30 -24.59 -14.98
#